data_AF-A0A4R3YKT7-F1
#
_entry.id   AF-A0A4R3YKT7-F1
#
_cell.length_a   1.000
_cell.length_b   1.000
_cell.length_c   1.000
_cell.angle_alpha   90.00
_cell.angle_beta   90.00
_cell.angle_gamma   90.00
#
_symmetry.space_group_name_H-M   'P 1'
#
loop_
_entity.id
_entity.type
_entity.pdbx_description
1 polymer ?
#
loop_
_entity_poly.entity_id
_entity_poly.type
_entity_poly.pdbx_seq_one_letter_code
_entity_poly.pdbx_strand_id
1 'polypeptide(L)'
;MKKSLIRWTLYSEIEDDCIRKNPFNYDLSTVLEDDTKPKKILTPEQEKNLLAFMDQDKVYQKYRDEVIILLETGLRVSEFCGLNRTVLDFKDKSVNVMHRLLKDSEIGYYIETPKTKSGVRQIPMTEEVCQAVNGKIKITKKVGLAITTYGNAKLPAGYLF
;
A
#
# COMPACT_ATOMS: atom_id res chain seq x y z
N MET A 1 21.79 5.09 7.90
CA MET A 1 21.44 6.42 8.43
C MET A 1 21.16 7.35 7.25
N LYS A 2 20.05 8.11 7.22
CA LYS A 2 19.66 8.91 6.03
C LYS A 2 20.32 10.29 6.07
N LYS A 3 21.12 10.68 5.05
CA LYS A 3 21.77 12.01 4.96
C LYS A 3 20.78 13.16 5.11
N SER A 4 19.56 13.03 4.56
CA SER A 4 18.53 14.06 4.65
C SER A 4 18.13 14.38 6.10
N LEU A 5 18.13 13.39 6.99
CA LEU A 5 17.86 13.59 8.42
C LEU A 5 18.98 14.38 9.08
N ILE A 6 20.23 13.93 8.92
CA ILE A 6 21.43 14.59 9.49
C ILE A 6 21.53 16.03 8.98
N ARG A 7 21.29 16.23 7.68
CA ARG A 7 21.30 17.55 7.06
C ARG A 7 20.26 18.46 7.72
N TRP A 8 19.04 17.98 7.99
CA TRP A 8 18.01 18.75 8.68
C TRP A 8 18.38 19.08 10.13
N THR A 9 18.89 18.11 10.89
CA THR A 9 19.35 18.34 12.26
C THR A 9 20.46 19.39 12.31
N LEU A 10 21.41 19.37 11.36
CA LEU A 10 22.48 20.37 11.33
C LEU A 10 22.04 21.72 10.76
N TYR A 11 20.85 21.84 10.18
CA TYR A 11 20.27 23.15 9.86
C TYR A 11 19.72 23.83 11.09
N SER A 12 19.03 23.10 12.00
CA SER A 12 18.57 23.70 13.25
C SER A 12 19.74 24.18 14.12
N GLU A 13 20.83 23.42 14.18
CA GLU A 13 22.05 23.85 14.91
C GLU A 13 22.74 25.08 14.30
N ILE A 14 22.49 25.39 13.02
CA ILE A 14 22.95 26.65 12.42
C ILE A 14 22.04 27.80 12.83
N GLU A 15 20.73 27.57 12.84
CA GLU A 15 19.74 28.56 13.28
C GLU A 15 19.95 28.95 14.76
N ASP A 16 20.38 27.99 15.58
CA ASP A 16 20.72 28.20 16.99
C ASP A 16 22.15 28.76 17.20
N ASP A 17 22.86 29.12 16.12
CA ASP A 17 24.25 29.62 16.12
C ASP A 17 25.29 28.67 16.76
N CYS A 18 24.93 27.40 17.01
CA CYS A 18 25.84 26.37 17.55
C CYS A 18 26.96 26.02 16.57
N ILE A 19 26.67 26.01 15.26
CA ILE A 19 27.65 25.72 14.20
C ILE A 19 27.50 26.70 13.03
N ARG A 20 28.62 27.03 12.36
CA ARG A 20 28.61 28.02 11.26
C ARG A 20 28.19 27.46 9.90
N LYS A 21 28.39 26.16 9.66
CA LYS A 21 28.18 25.52 8.35
C LYS A 21 27.75 24.07 8.53
N ASN A 22 26.92 23.59 7.61
CA ASN A 22 26.44 22.22 7.60
C ASN A 22 27.38 21.37 6.72
N PRO A 23 28.19 20.45 7.30
CA PRO A 23 29.11 19.60 6.53
C PRO A 23 28.38 18.62 5.60
N PHE A 24 27.08 18.38 5.76
CA PHE A 24 26.27 17.51 4.91
C PHE A 24 25.52 18.27 3.81
N ASN A 25 25.85 19.55 3.59
CA ASN A 25 25.27 20.38 2.53
C ASN A 25 25.99 20.19 1.17
N TYR A 26 26.01 18.95 0.69
CA TYR A 26 26.50 18.57 -0.64
C TYR A 26 25.49 17.60 -1.29
N ASP A 27 25.65 17.28 -2.57
CA ASP A 27 24.83 16.25 -3.23
C ASP A 27 25.44 14.85 -2.99
N LEU A 28 24.63 13.82 -2.76
CA LEU A 28 25.16 12.45 -2.62
C LEU A 28 25.77 11.93 -3.91
N SER A 29 25.21 12.34 -5.05
CA SER A 29 25.66 11.94 -6.38
C SER A 29 27.12 12.31 -6.67
N THR A 30 27.65 13.34 -5.99
CA THR A 30 29.03 13.80 -6.19
C THR A 30 30.05 13.00 -5.37
N VAL A 31 29.61 12.10 -4.48
CA VAL A 31 30.47 11.37 -3.54
C VAL A 31 30.29 9.86 -3.65
N LEU A 32 29.07 9.40 -3.97
CA LEU A 32 28.75 7.99 -4.13
C LEU A 32 28.18 7.77 -5.53
N GLU A 33 28.62 6.70 -6.17
CA GLU A 33 28.00 6.20 -7.41
C GLU A 33 26.62 5.62 -7.09
N ASP A 34 25.65 5.88 -7.97
CA ASP A 34 24.30 5.33 -7.85
C ASP A 34 24.28 3.91 -8.47
N ASP A 35 24.24 2.89 -7.61
CA ASP A 35 24.11 1.48 -7.99
C ASP A 35 22.66 1.00 -8.04
N THR A 36 21.69 1.93 -7.96
CA THR A 36 20.26 1.60 -7.98
C THR A 36 19.87 0.91 -9.28
N LYS A 37 19.43 -0.34 -9.16
CA LYS A 37 18.94 -1.11 -10.31
C LYS A 37 17.61 -0.56 -10.80
N PRO A 38 17.43 -0.36 -12.12
CA PRO A 38 16.17 0.11 -12.66
C PRO A 38 15.06 -0.91 -12.40
N LYS A 39 13.90 -0.42 -11.94
CA LYS A 39 12.71 -1.25 -11.77
C LYS A 39 12.13 -1.56 -13.15
N LYS A 40 12.25 -2.81 -13.58
CA LYS A 40 11.63 -3.29 -14.82
C LYS A 40 10.13 -3.45 -14.62
N ILE A 41 9.36 -2.86 -15.52
CA ILE A 41 7.89 -2.97 -15.56
C ILE A 41 7.54 -4.29 -16.25
N LEU A 42 6.45 -4.92 -15.83
CA LEU A 42 5.93 -6.10 -16.51
C LEU A 42 5.41 -5.72 -17.90
N THR A 43 5.70 -6.56 -18.88
CA THR A 43 5.07 -6.46 -20.21
C THR A 43 3.68 -7.09 -20.16
N PRO A 44 2.73 -6.70 -21.05
CA PRO A 44 1.40 -7.30 -21.08
C PRO A 44 1.40 -8.83 -21.25
N GLU A 45 2.38 -9.35 -22.00
CA GLU A 45 2.57 -10.80 -22.17
C GLU A 45 3.00 -11.47 -20.84
N GLN A 46 3.89 -10.84 -20.09
CA GLN A 46 4.31 -11.34 -18.77
C GLN A 46 3.17 -11.29 -17.75
N GLU A 47 2.33 -10.25 -17.77
CA GLU A 47 1.15 -10.18 -16.90
C GLU A 47 0.18 -11.33 -17.21
N LYS A 48 -0.09 -11.58 -18.50
CA LYS A 48 -0.94 -12.71 -18.91
C LYS A 48 -0.36 -14.05 -18.49
N ASN A 49 0.95 -14.24 -18.66
CA ASN A 49 1.62 -15.47 -18.26
C ASN A 49 1.63 -15.66 -16.74
N LEU A 50 1.76 -14.57 -15.96
CA LEU A 50 1.65 -14.60 -14.51
C LEU A 50 0.25 -15.06 -14.07
N LEU A 51 -0.80 -14.47 -14.63
CA LEU A 51 -2.18 -14.85 -14.30
C LEU A 51 -2.48 -16.31 -14.70
N ALA A 52 -2.01 -16.74 -15.87
CA ALA A 52 -2.15 -18.13 -16.32
C ALA A 52 -1.42 -19.13 -15.42
N PHE A 53 -0.24 -18.76 -14.89
CA PHE A 53 0.47 -19.57 -13.91
C PHE A 53 -0.32 -19.70 -12.60
N MET A 54 -0.86 -18.59 -12.10
CA MET A 54 -1.67 -18.60 -10.88
C MET A 54 -2.95 -19.42 -11.03
N ASP A 55 -3.51 -19.53 -12.24
CA ASP A 55 -4.68 -20.37 -12.52
C ASP A 55 -4.38 -21.88 -12.41
N GLN A 56 -3.15 -22.29 -12.73
CA GLN A 56 -2.73 -23.70 -12.73
C GLN A 56 -2.18 -24.15 -11.38
N ASP A 57 -1.59 -23.24 -10.61
CA ASP A 57 -0.91 -23.56 -9.36
C ASP A 57 -1.86 -23.63 -8.16
N LYS A 58 -1.85 -24.75 -7.43
CA LYS A 58 -2.75 -24.98 -6.28
C LYS A 58 -2.47 -24.05 -5.08
N VAL A 59 -1.24 -23.55 -4.94
CA VAL A 59 -0.81 -22.74 -3.79
C VAL A 59 -1.10 -21.26 -4.05
N TYR A 60 -0.87 -20.78 -5.26
CA TYR A 60 -0.99 -19.36 -5.63
C TYR A 60 -2.35 -18.99 -6.20
N GLN A 61 -3.17 -19.95 -6.65
CA GLN A 61 -4.52 -19.69 -7.15
C GLN A 61 -5.37 -18.87 -6.17
N LYS A 62 -5.22 -19.07 -4.85
CA LYS A 62 -5.94 -18.30 -3.83
C LYS A 62 -5.65 -16.80 -3.86
N TYR A 63 -4.51 -16.37 -4.41
CA TYR A 63 -4.08 -14.97 -4.46
C TYR A 63 -4.38 -14.27 -5.79
N ARG A 64 -5.01 -14.98 -6.74
CA ARG A 64 -5.23 -14.51 -8.11
C ARG A 64 -6.03 -13.21 -8.14
N ASP A 65 -7.15 -13.19 -7.44
CA ASP A 65 -8.04 -12.03 -7.38
C ASP A 65 -7.30 -10.80 -6.80
N GLU A 66 -6.45 -11.00 -5.78
CA GLU A 66 -5.63 -9.95 -5.19
C GLU A 66 -4.64 -9.36 -6.19
N VAL A 67 -4.02 -10.21 -7.00
CA VAL A 67 -3.08 -9.78 -8.04
C VAL A 67 -3.79 -8.99 -9.14
N ILE A 68 -4.99 -9.43 -9.58
CA ILE A 68 -5.80 -8.68 -10.55
C ILE A 68 -6.16 -7.30 -10.02
N ILE A 69 -6.64 -7.23 -8.77
CA ILE A 69 -6.98 -5.96 -8.13
C ILE A 69 -5.75 -5.04 -8.13
N LEU A 70 -4.58 -5.54 -7.72
CA LEU A 70 -3.36 -4.72 -7.64
C LEU A 70 -2.86 -4.26 -9.02
N LEU A 71 -2.87 -5.13 -10.03
CA LEU A 71 -2.42 -4.81 -11.39
C LEU A 71 -3.29 -3.72 -12.03
N GLU A 72 -4.61 -3.84 -11.90
CA GLU A 72 -5.53 -2.93 -12.61
C GLU A 72 -5.83 -1.63 -11.84
N THR A 73 -5.84 -1.68 -10.51
CA THR A 73 -6.13 -0.47 -9.70
C THR A 73 -4.88 0.31 -9.30
N GLY A 74 -3.71 -0.31 -9.32
CA GLY A 74 -2.46 0.32 -8.88
C GLY A 74 -2.47 0.75 -7.40
N LEU A 75 -3.29 0.10 -6.57
CA LEU A 75 -3.34 0.37 -5.13
C LEU A 75 -1.99 0.07 -4.47
N ARG A 76 -1.61 0.90 -3.50
CA ARG A 76 -0.50 0.54 -2.62
C ARG A 76 -0.93 -0.65 -1.76
N VAL A 77 -0.01 -1.56 -1.45
CA VAL A 77 -0.31 -2.78 -0.67
C VAL A 77 -1.05 -2.47 0.64
N SER A 78 -0.66 -1.42 1.36
CA SER A 78 -1.35 -1.01 2.59
C SER A 78 -2.76 -0.45 2.37
N GLU A 79 -3.01 0.18 1.22
CA GLU A 79 -4.35 0.65 0.82
C GLU A 79 -5.23 -0.55 0.44
N PHE A 80 -4.64 -1.51 -0.28
CA PHE A 80 -5.26 -2.78 -0.64
C PHE A 80 -5.67 -3.60 0.60
N CYS A 81 -4.78 -3.77 1.57
CA CYS A 81 -5.11 -4.44 2.85
C CYS A 81 -6.17 -3.67 3.66
N GLY A 82 -6.30 -2.36 3.46
CA GLY A 82 -7.34 -1.54 4.06
C GLY A 82 -8.69 -1.63 3.33
N LEU A 83 -8.82 -2.39 2.24
CA LEU A 83 -10.09 -2.45 1.52
C LEU A 83 -11.20 -3.04 2.39
N ASN A 84 -12.31 -2.32 2.46
CA ASN A 84 -13.50 -2.72 3.18
C ASN A 84 -14.76 -2.35 2.36
N ARG A 85 -15.94 -2.78 2.82
CA ARG A 85 -17.19 -2.51 2.10
C ARG A 85 -17.57 -1.03 2.01
N THR A 86 -17.04 -0.16 2.87
CA THR A 86 -17.43 1.27 2.89
C THR A 86 -16.66 2.07 1.85
N VAL A 87 -15.49 1.59 1.42
CA VAL A 87 -14.68 2.26 0.37
C VAL A 87 -15.00 1.77 -1.04
N LEU A 88 -15.81 0.74 -1.19
CA LEU A 88 -16.16 0.17 -2.50
C LEU A 88 -17.52 0.69 -2.95
N ASP A 89 -17.53 1.39 -4.07
CA ASP A 89 -18.76 1.78 -4.76
C ASP A 89 -18.99 0.83 -5.95
N PHE A 90 -19.90 -0.12 -5.78
CA PHE A 90 -20.28 -1.06 -6.84
C PHE A 90 -21.23 -0.44 -7.88
N LYS A 91 -21.90 0.67 -7.55
CA LYS A 91 -22.82 1.34 -8.47
C LYS A 91 -22.02 2.14 -9.49
N ASP A 92 -21.07 2.92 -9.01
CA ASP A 92 -20.20 3.75 -9.84
C ASP A 92 -18.91 3.02 -10.24
N LYS A 93 -18.79 1.73 -9.86
CA LYS A 93 -17.62 0.86 -10.10
C LYS A 93 -16.31 1.57 -9.74
N SER A 94 -16.16 1.98 -8.49
CA SER A 94 -14.97 2.70 -8.04
C SER A 94 -14.53 2.37 -6.62
N VAL A 95 -13.24 2.58 -6.34
CA VAL A 95 -12.61 2.42 -5.02
C VAL A 95 -12.25 3.80 -4.47
N ASN A 96 -12.81 4.15 -3.33
CA ASN A 96 -12.51 5.38 -2.59
C ASN A 96 -11.35 5.14 -1.62
N VAL A 97 -10.13 5.49 -2.03
CA VAL A 97 -8.93 5.33 -1.22
C VAL A 97 -8.89 6.42 -0.15
N MET A 98 -9.42 6.09 1.04
CA MET A 98 -9.57 7.02 2.16
C MET A 98 -8.76 6.64 3.40
N HIS A 99 -8.16 5.45 3.41
CA HIS A 99 -7.36 4.96 4.52
C HIS A 99 -6.43 3.83 4.07
N ARG A 100 -5.47 3.49 4.93
CA ARG A 100 -4.55 2.37 4.75
C ARG A 100 -4.43 1.57 6.04
N LEU A 101 -4.26 0.26 5.91
CA LEU A 101 -3.96 -0.65 7.02
C LEU A 101 -2.44 -0.80 7.15
N LEU A 102 -1.92 -0.54 8.34
CA LEU A 102 -0.51 -0.66 8.68
C LEU A 102 -0.33 -1.64 9.83
N LYS A 103 0.89 -2.18 9.94
CA LYS A 103 1.30 -3.06 11.04
C LYS A 103 2.57 -2.52 11.65
N ASP A 104 2.53 -2.31 12.95
CA ASP A 104 3.68 -1.98 13.78
C ASP A 104 4.05 -3.18 14.68
N SER A 105 5.33 -3.31 15.03
CA SER A 105 5.82 -4.42 15.86
C SER A 105 5.37 -4.35 17.31
N GLU A 106 5.15 -3.14 17.83
CA GLU A 106 4.75 -2.91 19.22
C GLU A 106 3.23 -2.77 19.34
N ILE A 107 2.60 -2.06 18.40
CA ILE A 107 1.18 -1.69 18.46
C ILE A 107 0.28 -2.70 17.74
N GLY A 108 0.83 -3.47 16.79
CA GLY A 108 0.05 -4.36 15.95
C GLY A 108 -0.60 -3.63 14.77
N TYR A 109 -1.80 -4.08 14.35
CA TYR A 109 -2.49 -3.48 13.20
C TYR A 109 -3.19 -2.18 13.58
N TYR A 110 -3.10 -1.16 12.73
CA TYR A 110 -3.81 0.11 12.90
C TYR A 110 -4.16 0.74 11.55
N ILE A 111 -5.19 1.58 11.55
CA ILE A 111 -5.66 2.29 10.36
C ILE A 111 -5.10 3.71 10.39
N GLU A 112 -4.60 4.16 9.25
CA GLU A 112 -4.19 5.53 9.06
C GLU A 112 -5.00 6.18 7.95
N THR A 113 -5.60 7.33 8.25
CA THR A 113 -6.29 8.17 7.27
C THR A 113 -5.35 9.26 6.76
N PRO A 114 -5.53 9.73 5.51
CA PRO A 114 -4.77 10.86 5.00
C PRO A 114 -4.95 12.09 5.87
N LYS A 115 -3.84 12.82 6.11
CA LYS A 115 -3.85 14.07 6.89
C LYS A 115 -4.68 15.18 6.23
N THR A 116 -4.84 15.13 4.91
CA THR A 116 -5.54 16.17 4.11
C THR A 116 -6.50 15.52 3.12
N LYS A 117 -7.52 16.29 2.69
CA LYS A 117 -8.49 15.85 1.68
C LYS A 117 -7.84 15.46 0.35
N SER A 118 -6.70 16.07 0.00
CA SER A 118 -5.93 15.75 -1.21
C SER A 118 -5.36 14.33 -1.22
N GLY A 119 -5.26 13.67 -0.06
CA GLY A 119 -4.85 12.27 0.01
C GLY A 119 -5.97 11.26 -0.27
N VAL A 120 -7.22 11.73 -0.39
CA VAL A 120 -8.35 10.91 -0.82
C VAL A 120 -8.42 10.92 -2.34
N ARG A 121 -8.50 9.72 -2.95
CA ARG A 121 -8.67 9.57 -4.39
C ARG A 121 -9.64 8.44 -4.73
N GLN A 122 -10.31 8.58 -5.87
CA GLN A 122 -11.22 7.58 -6.41
C GLN A 122 -10.55 6.88 -7.59
N ILE A 123 -10.59 5.55 -7.61
CA ILE A 123 -9.99 4.72 -8.66
C ILE A 123 -11.12 3.94 -9.34
N PRO A 124 -11.30 4.03 -10.66
CA PRO A 124 -12.30 3.23 -11.36
C PRO A 124 -11.94 1.74 -11.32
N MET A 125 -12.95 0.88 -11.24
CA MET A 125 -12.84 -0.57 -11.31
C MET A 125 -13.31 -1.05 -12.69
N THR A 126 -12.55 -1.95 -13.29
CA THR A 126 -13.01 -2.72 -14.44
C THR A 126 -14.04 -3.77 -13.99
N GLU A 127 -14.64 -4.45 -14.95
CA GLU A 127 -15.53 -5.57 -14.66
C GLU A 127 -14.77 -6.74 -13.99
N GLU A 128 -13.53 -7.00 -14.40
CA GLU A 128 -12.70 -8.06 -13.81
C GLU A 128 -12.37 -7.78 -12.34
N VAL A 129 -12.01 -6.53 -12.02
CA VAL A 129 -11.79 -6.09 -10.62
C VAL A 129 -13.08 -6.19 -9.81
N CYS A 130 -14.23 -5.78 -10.36
CA CYS A 130 -15.52 -5.91 -9.67
C CYS A 130 -15.83 -7.38 -9.32
N GLN A 131 -15.54 -8.31 -10.24
CA GLN A 131 -15.75 -9.74 -10.02
C GLN A 131 -14.79 -10.29 -8.97
N ALA A 132 -13.50 -9.97 -9.05
CA ALA A 132 -12.47 -10.37 -8.09
C ALA A 132 -12.80 -9.90 -6.67
N VAL A 133 -13.18 -8.63 -6.51
CA VAL A 133 -13.59 -8.05 -5.21
C VAL A 133 -14.84 -8.75 -4.67
N ASN A 134 -15.84 -9.02 -5.52
CA ASN A 134 -17.05 -9.73 -5.11
C ASN A 134 -16.78 -11.20 -4.72
N GLY A 135 -15.87 -11.87 -5.42
CA GLY A 135 -15.37 -13.20 -5.05
C GLY A 135 -14.80 -13.21 -3.64
N LYS A 136 -13.93 -12.24 -3.34
CA LYS A 136 -13.33 -12.09 -2.01
C LYS A 136 -14.33 -11.79 -0.92
N ILE A 137 -15.31 -10.91 -1.16
CA ILE A 137 -16.42 -10.64 -0.22
C ILE A 137 -17.16 -11.94 0.15
N LYS A 138 -17.42 -12.82 -0.81
CA LYS A 138 -18.13 -14.08 -0.57
C LYS A 138 -17.31 -15.04 0.29
N ILE A 139 -16.00 -15.12 0.02
CA ILE A 139 -15.08 -15.97 0.79
C ILE A 139 -14.94 -15.46 2.23
N THR A 140 -14.73 -14.16 2.44
CA THR A 140 -14.57 -13.59 3.79
C THR A 140 -15.83 -13.74 4.64
N LYS A 141 -17.02 -13.60 4.06
CA LYS A 141 -18.30 -13.89 4.74
C LYS A 141 -18.40 -15.35 5.20
N LYS A 142 -17.85 -16.29 4.43
CA LYS A 142 -17.89 -17.73 4.73
C LYS A 142 -16.86 -18.12 5.79
N VAL A 143 -15.69 -17.47 5.80
CA VAL A 143 -14.55 -17.82 6.65
C VAL A 143 -14.54 -17.04 7.97
N GLY A 144 -15.25 -15.91 8.06
CA GLY A 144 -15.30 -15.12 9.30
C GLY A 144 -13.92 -14.56 9.66
N LEU A 145 -13.27 -13.86 8.73
CA LEU A 145 -11.94 -13.29 8.95
C LEU A 145 -12.02 -12.17 10.00
N ALA A 146 -11.66 -12.48 11.25
CA ALA A 146 -11.55 -11.51 12.34
C ALA A 146 -10.07 -11.13 12.52
N ILE A 147 -9.67 -9.98 12.00
CA ILE A 147 -8.34 -9.43 12.29
C ILE A 147 -8.39 -8.89 13.72
N THR A 148 -7.61 -9.50 14.62
CA THR A 148 -7.56 -9.11 16.04
C THR A 148 -6.43 -8.07 16.24
N THR A 149 -6.76 -6.98 16.92
CA THR A 149 -5.85 -5.89 17.33
C THR A 149 -5.71 -5.87 18.86
N TYR A 150 -4.64 -5.25 19.41
CA TYR A 150 -4.44 -5.12 20.86
C TYR A 150 -4.94 -3.78 21.40
N GLY A 151 -5.49 -3.84 22.62
CA GLY A 151 -6.61 -3.02 23.08
C GLY A 151 -7.90 -3.68 22.60
N ASN A 152 -8.86 -3.98 23.47
CA ASN A 152 -10.13 -4.69 23.15
C ASN A 152 -11.01 -4.05 22.04
N ALA A 153 -10.51 -3.09 21.26
CA ALA A 153 -11.11 -2.64 20.02
C ALA A 153 -10.71 -3.60 18.90
N LYS A 154 -11.65 -4.46 18.48
CA LYS A 154 -11.59 -5.13 17.18
C LYS A 154 -11.41 -4.07 16.08
N LEU A 155 -10.61 -4.33 15.05
CA LEU A 155 -10.74 -3.60 13.78
C LEU A 155 -12.23 -3.60 13.40
N PRO A 156 -12.81 -2.46 12.97
CA PRO A 156 -14.21 -2.43 12.58
C PRO A 156 -14.46 -3.56 11.57
N ALA A 157 -15.47 -4.38 11.85
CA ALA A 157 -15.78 -5.54 11.02
C ALA A 157 -16.01 -5.09 9.56
N GLY A 158 -15.49 -5.85 8.59
CA GLY A 158 -15.76 -5.62 7.17
C GLY A 158 -14.55 -5.40 6.25
N TYR A 159 -13.32 -5.63 6.74
CA TYR A 159 -12.13 -5.70 5.90
C TYR A 159 -12.13 -6.97 5.03
N LEU A 160 -11.56 -6.83 3.84
CA LEU A 160 -11.59 -7.87 2.80
C LEU A 160 -10.38 -8.79 2.79
N PHE A 161 -9.28 -8.37 3.42
CA PHE A 161 -7.98 -9.03 3.39
C PHE A 161 -7.32 -8.99 4.77
#